data_AF-A0A6P5PZ61-F1
#
_entry.id   AF-A0A6P5PZ61-F1
#
_cell.length_a   1.000
_cell.length_b   1.000
_cell.length_c   1.000
_cell.angle_alpha   90.00
_cell.angle_beta   90.00
_cell.angle_gamma   90.00
#
_symmetry.space_group_name_H-M   'P 1'
#
loop_
_entity.id
_entity.type
_entity.pdbx_description
1 polymer ?
#
loop_
_entity_poly.entity_id
_entity_poly.type
_entity_poly.pdbx_seq_one_letter_code
_entity_poly.pdbx_strand_id
1 'polypeptide(L)'
;MAFRSAGTLMTEFNAAFVPPALMPGYKGHVPGVASSFGSSYGNTTFKYFQDLRNTGLEKSYALLSGGRFPTIFSPNSPLVLTDNSQNWDRWLHQPTYSRSNLDNGRTTELTNFYKTVQQQRKYYQDKTGMLSRVPYFVLPVKEQDRYPLPTDLPPLSEKSKWNLLRLSPDYKRTYQTFPSGKRVSSQDRQRRDLYFEFRA
;
A
#
# COMPACT_ATOMS: atom_id res chain seq x y z
N MET A 1 -54.53 11.14 -50.50
CA MET A 1 -55.95 11.02 -50.08
C MET A 1 -55.94 10.60 -48.62
N ALA A 2 -56.40 11.47 -47.71
CA ALA A 2 -56.48 11.17 -46.27
C ALA A 2 -57.91 10.73 -45.93
N PHE A 3 -58.05 9.53 -45.36
CA PHE A 3 -59.32 8.97 -44.92
C PHE A 3 -59.86 9.76 -43.73
N ARG A 4 -61.15 10.12 -43.77
CA ARG A 4 -61.82 10.93 -42.76
C ARG A 4 -62.87 10.08 -42.04
N SER A 5 -62.75 9.99 -40.72
CA SER A 5 -63.73 9.33 -39.84
C SER A 5 -64.81 10.31 -39.38
N ALA A 6 -66.06 9.87 -39.35
CA ALA A 6 -67.21 10.63 -38.87
C ALA A 6 -67.03 10.94 -37.37
N GLY A 7 -66.83 12.22 -37.04
CA GLY A 7 -66.57 12.69 -35.66
C GLY A 7 -65.30 13.52 -35.49
N THR A 8 -64.50 13.74 -36.54
CA THR A 8 -63.33 14.64 -36.46
C THR A 8 -63.80 16.10 -36.44
N LEU A 9 -63.82 16.71 -35.25
CA LEU A 9 -64.16 18.12 -35.03
C LEU A 9 -63.01 18.99 -35.59
N MET A 10 -63.19 19.56 -36.78
CA MET A 10 -62.26 20.52 -37.37
C MET A 10 -62.41 21.83 -36.59
N THR A 11 -61.53 22.05 -35.62
CA THR A 11 -61.44 23.36 -34.97
C THR A 11 -60.62 24.28 -35.87
N GLU A 12 -61.27 25.21 -36.56
CA GLU A 12 -60.61 26.28 -37.33
C GLU A 12 -59.96 27.35 -36.42
N PHE A 13 -59.94 27.13 -35.11
CA PHE A 13 -59.27 28.00 -34.15
C PHE A 13 -57.75 27.86 -34.27
N ASN A 14 -57.20 28.45 -35.34
CA ASN A 14 -55.84 28.95 -35.27
C ASN A 14 -55.84 29.99 -34.12
N ALA A 15 -55.21 29.66 -33.00
CA ALA A 15 -55.17 30.47 -31.78
C ALA A 15 -54.31 31.74 -31.94
N ALA A 16 -54.52 32.49 -33.03
CA ALA A 16 -53.84 33.74 -33.32
C ALA A 16 -54.50 34.94 -32.62
N PHE A 17 -55.77 34.83 -32.22
CA PHE A 17 -56.50 35.89 -31.55
C PHE A 17 -56.55 35.67 -30.04
N VAL A 18 -55.72 36.40 -29.31
CA VAL A 18 -55.77 36.50 -27.85
C VAL A 18 -56.51 37.80 -27.51
N PRO A 19 -57.63 37.75 -26.75
CA PRO A 19 -58.39 38.96 -26.44
C PRO A 19 -57.51 39.97 -25.69
N PRO A 20 -57.62 41.29 -25.96
CA PRO A 20 -56.73 42.31 -25.40
C PRO A 20 -56.63 42.30 -23.87
N ALA A 21 -57.69 41.88 -23.18
CA ALA A 21 -57.73 41.75 -21.72
C ALA A 21 -56.81 40.65 -21.16
N LEU A 22 -56.47 39.65 -21.98
CA LEU A 22 -55.57 38.54 -21.63
C LEU A 22 -54.17 38.70 -22.26
N MET A 23 -53.96 39.74 -23.06
CA MET A 23 -52.67 40.02 -23.69
C MET A 23 -51.75 40.74 -22.70
N PRO A 24 -50.55 40.21 -22.43
CA PRO A 24 -49.55 40.92 -21.63
C PRO A 24 -49.22 42.27 -22.27
N GLY A 25 -49.29 43.36 -21.50
CA GLY A 25 -49.11 44.73 -22.00
C GLY A 25 -47.68 45.04 -22.47
N TYR A 26 -46.68 44.32 -21.96
CA TYR A 26 -45.29 44.47 -22.37
C TYR A 26 -44.88 43.36 -23.34
N LYS A 27 -44.34 43.75 -24.50
CA LYS A 27 -43.96 42.81 -25.58
C LYS A 27 -42.49 42.42 -25.58
N GLY A 28 -41.62 43.17 -24.87
CA GLY A 28 -40.16 43.03 -24.99
C GLY A 28 -39.65 43.34 -26.41
N HIS A 29 -38.86 44.39 -26.58
CA HIS A 29 -38.26 44.68 -27.90
C HIS A 29 -36.78 44.31 -27.92
N VAL A 30 -36.42 43.33 -28.73
CA VAL A 30 -35.02 43.02 -29.05
C VAL A 30 -34.82 43.29 -30.54
N PRO A 31 -33.89 44.17 -30.94
CA PRO A 31 -33.61 44.46 -32.33
C PRO A 31 -33.28 43.17 -33.12
N GLY A 32 -33.92 42.99 -34.28
CA GLY A 32 -33.70 41.83 -35.15
C GLY A 32 -34.44 40.54 -34.74
N VAL A 33 -35.23 40.55 -33.67
CA VAL A 33 -36.06 39.42 -33.24
C VAL A 33 -37.54 39.80 -33.30
N ALA A 34 -38.38 38.92 -33.81
CA ALA A 34 -39.83 39.14 -33.85
C ALA A 34 -40.39 39.21 -32.41
N SER A 35 -41.03 40.33 -32.06
CA SER A 35 -41.66 40.49 -30.75
C SER A 35 -42.80 39.49 -30.55
N SER A 36 -42.74 38.74 -29.46
CA SER A 36 -43.78 37.78 -29.06
C SER A 36 -44.40 38.22 -27.73
N PHE A 37 -45.72 38.11 -27.62
CA PHE A 37 -46.44 38.50 -26.41
C PHE A 37 -46.06 37.59 -25.24
N GLY A 38 -45.89 38.17 -24.04
CA GLY A 38 -45.66 37.42 -22.80
C GLY A 38 -44.21 37.11 -22.45
N SER A 39 -43.24 37.61 -23.21
CA SER A 39 -41.81 37.50 -22.88
C SER A 39 -41.21 38.85 -22.51
N SER A 40 -40.44 38.90 -21.42
CA SER A 40 -39.71 40.11 -21.01
C SER A 40 -38.50 40.32 -21.92
N TYR A 41 -37.98 41.56 -22.00
CA TYR A 41 -36.77 41.87 -22.75
C TYR A 41 -35.57 41.01 -22.30
N GLY A 42 -35.45 40.76 -20.99
CA GLY A 42 -34.40 39.90 -20.46
C GLY A 42 -34.51 38.47 -20.98
N ASN A 43 -35.71 37.90 -20.99
CA ASN A 43 -35.94 36.53 -21.46
C ASN A 43 -35.71 36.40 -22.97
N THR A 44 -36.21 37.36 -23.75
CA THR A 44 -36.01 37.36 -25.21
C THR A 44 -34.53 37.53 -25.58
N THR A 45 -33.82 38.41 -24.88
CA THR A 45 -32.39 38.66 -25.11
C THR A 45 -31.56 37.44 -24.70
N PHE A 46 -31.85 36.85 -23.54
CA PHE A 46 -31.18 35.63 -23.07
C PHE A 46 -31.36 34.48 -24.06
N LYS A 47 -32.61 34.24 -24.51
CA LYS A 47 -32.91 33.20 -25.50
C LYS A 47 -32.19 33.47 -26.82
N TYR A 48 -32.21 34.71 -27.32
CA TYR A 48 -31.50 35.10 -28.54
C TYR A 48 -30.01 34.75 -28.49
N PHE A 49 -29.32 35.12 -27.40
CA PHE A 49 -27.90 34.79 -27.24
C PHE A 49 -27.65 33.30 -27.06
N GLN A 50 -28.56 32.58 -26.41
CA GLN A 50 -28.47 31.13 -26.27
C GLN A 50 -28.62 30.43 -27.62
N ASP A 51 -29.61 30.83 -28.43
CA ASP A 51 -29.84 30.30 -29.78
C ASP A 51 -28.67 30.63 -30.71
N LEU A 52 -28.13 31.85 -30.65
CA LEU A 52 -26.94 32.24 -31.41
C LEU A 52 -25.73 31.35 -31.03
N ARG A 53 -25.50 31.12 -29.74
CA ARG A 53 -24.47 30.19 -29.27
C ARG A 53 -24.70 28.76 -29.77
N ASN A 54 -25.93 28.26 -29.65
CA ASN A 54 -26.30 26.90 -30.07
C ASN A 54 -26.08 26.71 -31.57
N THR A 55 -26.50 27.67 -32.40
CA THR A 55 -26.29 27.61 -33.86
C THR A 55 -24.80 27.66 -34.24
N GLY A 56 -24.00 28.46 -33.52
CA GLY A 56 -22.55 28.49 -33.70
C GLY A 56 -21.89 27.15 -33.35
N LEU A 57 -22.29 26.56 -32.23
CA LEU A 57 -21.80 25.25 -31.78
C LEU A 57 -22.15 24.14 -32.77
N GLU A 58 -23.42 24.05 -33.21
CA GLU A 58 -23.84 23.03 -34.20
C GLU A 58 -23.10 23.17 -35.54
N LYS A 59 -22.82 24.39 -36.00
CA LYS A 59 -21.99 24.62 -37.21
C LYS A 59 -20.54 24.19 -37.01
N SER A 60 -19.98 24.44 -35.82
CA SER A 60 -18.60 24.07 -35.52
C SER A 60 -18.39 22.55 -35.45
N TYR A 61 -19.38 21.78 -34.97
CA TYR A 61 -19.33 20.32 -34.94
C TYR A 61 -19.30 19.68 -36.32
N ALA A 62 -19.92 20.31 -37.32
CA ALA A 62 -19.88 19.82 -38.70
C ALA A 62 -18.49 20.00 -39.34
N LEU A 63 -17.67 20.92 -38.84
CA LEU A 63 -16.35 21.26 -39.40
C LEU A 63 -15.19 20.60 -38.65
N LEU A 64 -15.34 20.35 -37.35
CA LEU A 64 -14.29 19.82 -36.48
C LEU A 64 -14.56 18.36 -36.13
N SER A 65 -13.68 17.46 -36.59
CA SER A 65 -13.71 16.01 -36.31
C SER A 65 -13.49 15.64 -34.82
N GLY A 66 -13.45 16.63 -33.92
CA GLY A 66 -13.09 16.49 -32.49
C GLY A 66 -14.23 16.08 -31.55
N GLY A 67 -15.45 15.87 -32.06
CA GLY A 67 -16.58 15.39 -31.27
C GLY A 67 -17.28 16.47 -30.41
N ARG A 68 -18.32 16.03 -29.67
CA ARG A 68 -19.12 16.90 -28.78
C ARG A 68 -18.56 16.86 -27.35
N PHE A 69 -17.99 17.96 -26.89
CA PHE A 69 -17.57 18.10 -25.49
C PHE A 69 -18.79 18.43 -24.61
N PRO A 70 -19.02 17.69 -23.51
CA PRO A 70 -20.07 18.05 -22.59
C PRO A 70 -19.70 19.38 -21.91
N THR A 71 -20.51 20.40 -22.15
CA THR A 71 -20.43 21.66 -21.43
C THR A 71 -21.82 21.97 -20.92
N ILE A 72 -21.91 22.64 -19.78
CA ILE A 72 -23.18 23.07 -19.17
C ILE A 72 -24.02 23.98 -20.08
N PHE A 73 -23.44 24.50 -21.16
CA PHE A 73 -24.08 25.36 -22.15
C PHE A 73 -24.42 24.62 -23.46
N SER A 74 -24.27 23.30 -23.51
CA SER A 74 -24.59 22.51 -24.69
C SER A 74 -26.10 22.48 -24.94
N PRO A 75 -26.56 22.61 -26.21
CA PRO A 75 -27.97 22.46 -26.56
C PRO A 75 -28.51 21.03 -26.35
N ASN A 76 -27.61 20.03 -26.23
CA ASN A 76 -27.97 18.63 -26.10
C ASN A 76 -28.16 18.24 -24.64
N SER A 77 -29.40 18.37 -24.14
CA SER A 77 -29.82 17.97 -22.79
C SER A 77 -29.26 16.61 -22.30
N PRO A 78 -29.35 15.50 -23.08
CA PRO A 78 -28.84 14.21 -22.59
C PRO A 78 -27.33 14.20 -22.34
N LEU A 79 -26.53 14.93 -23.15
CA LEU A 79 -25.07 15.00 -22.95
C LEU A 79 -24.69 15.74 -21.67
N VAL A 80 -25.44 16.79 -21.32
CA VAL A 80 -25.23 17.56 -20.08
C VAL A 80 -25.60 16.72 -18.85
N LEU A 81 -26.72 16.00 -18.93
CA LEU A 81 -27.17 15.12 -17.85
C LEU A 81 -26.17 13.99 -17.59
N THR A 82 -25.61 13.38 -18.63
CA THR A 82 -24.60 12.31 -18.49
C THR A 82 -23.28 12.82 -17.91
N ASP A 83 -22.83 14.02 -18.26
CA ASP A 83 -21.59 14.58 -17.71
C ASP A 83 -21.76 15.01 -16.26
N ASN A 84 -22.93 15.55 -15.91
CA ASN A 84 -23.27 15.82 -14.52
C ASN A 84 -23.28 14.52 -13.71
N SER A 85 -23.96 13.45 -14.15
CA SER A 85 -23.97 12.19 -13.40
C SER A 85 -22.56 11.62 -13.23
N GLN A 86 -21.74 11.62 -14.31
CA GLN A 86 -20.37 11.12 -14.26
C GLN A 86 -19.47 11.93 -13.32
N ASN A 87 -19.60 13.26 -13.28
CA ASN A 87 -18.85 14.08 -12.36
C ASN A 87 -19.20 13.78 -10.91
N TRP A 88 -20.50 13.62 -10.60
CA TRP A 88 -20.95 13.28 -9.25
C TRP A 88 -20.48 11.89 -8.83
N ASP A 89 -20.56 10.89 -9.71
CA ASP A 89 -20.02 9.56 -9.46
C ASP A 89 -18.50 9.60 -9.21
N ARG A 90 -17.76 10.42 -9.96
CA ARG A 90 -16.31 10.62 -9.72
C ARG A 90 -16.03 11.17 -8.32
N TRP A 91 -16.84 12.12 -7.85
CA TRP A 91 -16.71 12.69 -6.50
C TRP A 91 -17.10 11.67 -5.41
N LEU A 92 -18.14 10.86 -5.62
CA LEU A 92 -18.55 9.81 -4.69
C LEU A 92 -17.49 8.71 -4.55
N HIS A 93 -16.83 8.37 -5.65
CA HIS A 93 -15.77 7.36 -5.68
C HIS A 93 -14.37 7.93 -5.45
N GLN A 94 -14.25 9.22 -5.08
CA GLN A 94 -12.95 9.81 -4.85
C GLN A 94 -12.31 9.17 -3.60
N PRO A 95 -11.15 8.49 -3.74
CA PRO A 95 -10.48 7.90 -2.60
C PRO A 95 -10.01 8.99 -1.63
N THR A 96 -10.42 8.86 -0.37
CA THR A 96 -9.96 9.74 0.70
C THR A 96 -8.63 9.19 1.23
N TYR A 97 -7.52 9.82 0.83
CA TYR A 97 -6.19 9.46 1.33
C TYR A 97 -5.84 10.33 2.54
N SER A 98 -5.76 9.73 3.73
CA SER A 98 -5.11 10.37 4.88
C SER A 98 -3.60 10.14 4.81
N ARG A 99 -2.82 11.20 4.62
CA ARG A 99 -1.35 11.12 4.73
C ARG A 99 -0.98 11.04 6.21
N SER A 100 -0.34 9.95 6.61
CA SER A 100 0.25 9.81 7.94
C SER A 100 1.76 9.69 7.81
N ASN A 101 2.51 10.34 8.70
CA ASN A 101 3.98 10.23 8.76
C ASN A 101 4.43 9.00 9.56
N LEU A 102 3.49 8.13 9.95
CA LEU A 102 3.77 6.97 10.79
C LEU A 102 3.96 5.75 9.89
N ASP A 103 5.18 5.25 9.85
CA ASP A 103 5.49 4.02 9.14
C ASP A 103 5.00 2.83 9.96
N ASN A 104 3.78 2.37 9.62
CA ASN A 104 3.15 1.22 10.26
C ASN A 104 4.06 -0.02 10.18
N GLY A 105 4.77 -0.24 9.07
CA GLY A 105 5.69 -1.36 8.92
C GLY A 105 6.80 -1.31 9.97
N ARG A 106 7.50 -0.18 10.06
CA ARG A 106 8.55 0.00 11.06
C ARG A 106 8.05 -0.12 12.50
N THR A 107 6.84 0.37 12.81
CA THR A 107 6.28 0.18 14.16
C THR A 107 6.01 -1.29 14.50
N THR A 108 5.54 -2.09 13.52
CA THR A 108 5.34 -3.53 13.74
C THR A 108 6.67 -4.27 13.93
N GLU A 109 7.71 -3.92 13.19
CA GLU A 109 9.05 -4.48 13.38
C GLU A 109 9.61 -4.19 14.78
N LEU A 110 9.53 -2.93 15.23
CA LEU A 110 10.02 -2.52 16.54
C LEU A 110 9.28 -3.23 17.68
N THR A 111 7.95 -3.35 17.57
CA THR A 111 7.15 -4.05 18.58
C THR A 111 7.46 -5.54 18.62
N ASN A 112 7.70 -6.17 17.47
CA ASN A 112 8.10 -7.58 17.40
C ASN A 112 9.51 -7.80 17.97
N PHE A 113 10.47 -6.96 17.60
CA PHE A 113 11.82 -6.99 18.16
C PHE A 113 11.82 -6.81 19.68
N TYR A 114 11.02 -5.88 20.20
CA TYR A 114 10.89 -5.71 21.64
C TYR A 114 10.37 -6.98 22.32
N LYS A 115 9.34 -7.64 21.75
CA LYS A 115 8.81 -8.90 22.28
C LYS A 115 9.86 -10.00 22.32
N THR A 116 10.65 -10.18 21.25
CA THR A 116 11.68 -11.23 21.20
C THR A 116 12.80 -10.97 22.22
N VAL A 117 13.24 -9.73 22.39
CA VAL A 117 14.22 -9.36 23.43
C VAL A 117 13.69 -9.66 24.83
N GLN A 118 12.42 -9.36 25.12
CA GLN A 118 11.84 -9.68 26.43
C GLN A 118 11.72 -11.19 26.66
N GLN A 119 11.42 -11.97 25.61
CA GLN A 119 11.46 -13.44 25.70
C GLN A 119 12.87 -13.93 25.98
N GLN A 120 13.88 -13.40 25.30
CA GLN A 120 15.29 -13.74 25.55
C GLN A 120 15.70 -13.44 27.00
N ARG A 121 15.25 -12.32 27.57
CA ARG A 121 15.52 -11.98 28.98
C ARG A 121 15.00 -13.01 29.97
N LYS A 122 13.87 -13.65 29.68
CA LYS A 122 13.31 -14.71 30.54
C LYS A 122 14.22 -15.94 30.60
N TYR A 123 15.00 -16.23 29.55
CA TYR A 123 15.94 -17.36 29.55
C TYR A 123 17.11 -17.17 30.52
N TYR A 124 17.45 -15.94 30.91
CA TYR A 124 18.50 -15.66 31.90
C TYR A 124 18.00 -15.73 33.35
N GLN A 125 16.70 -15.93 33.56
CA GLN A 125 16.14 -16.06 34.91
C GLN A 125 16.41 -17.47 35.45
N ASP A 126 16.89 -17.55 36.68
CA ASP A 126 17.02 -18.81 37.40
C ASP A 126 15.63 -19.35 37.79
N LYS A 127 15.55 -20.58 38.31
CA LYS A 127 14.27 -21.22 38.74
C LYS A 127 13.48 -20.39 39.77
N THR A 128 14.13 -19.45 40.45
CA THR A 128 13.56 -18.52 41.42
C THR A 128 13.03 -17.22 40.78
N GLY A 129 13.18 -17.04 39.46
CA GLY A 129 12.79 -15.82 38.74
C GLY A 129 13.78 -14.65 38.89
N MET A 130 14.86 -14.83 39.65
CA MET A 130 15.94 -13.84 39.76
C MET A 130 17.03 -14.09 38.73
N LEU A 131 17.71 -13.02 38.31
CA LEU A 131 18.94 -13.13 37.52
C LEU A 131 20.07 -13.63 38.40
N SER A 132 20.90 -14.54 37.88
CA SER A 132 22.08 -15.00 38.60
C SER A 132 22.99 -13.82 38.94
N ARG A 133 23.38 -13.72 40.22
CA ARG A 133 24.27 -12.64 40.68
C ARG A 133 25.65 -12.90 40.11
N VAL A 134 26.13 -11.99 39.24
CA VAL A 134 27.50 -12.05 38.74
C VAL A 134 28.45 -11.71 39.89
N PRO A 135 29.37 -12.61 40.28
CA PRO A 135 30.21 -12.43 41.47
C PRO A 135 31.25 -11.31 41.32
N TYR A 136 31.68 -11.02 40.10
CA TYR A 136 32.61 -9.93 39.80
C TYR A 136 32.34 -9.37 38.40
N PHE A 137 32.46 -8.06 38.24
CA PHE A 137 32.38 -7.43 36.94
C PHE A 137 33.74 -7.52 36.24
N VAL A 138 33.82 -8.17 35.09
CA VAL A 138 35.05 -8.23 34.29
C VAL A 138 35.09 -6.99 33.40
N LEU A 139 36.06 -6.12 33.66
CA LEU A 139 36.34 -5.00 32.76
C LEU A 139 36.74 -5.54 31.38
N PRO A 140 36.11 -5.05 30.29
CA PRO A 140 36.55 -5.42 28.95
C PRO A 140 37.99 -4.95 28.76
N VAL A 141 38.85 -5.90 28.40
CA VAL A 141 40.25 -5.65 28.06
C VAL A 141 40.33 -5.56 26.54
N LYS A 142 41.33 -4.85 26.00
CA LYS A 142 41.56 -4.79 24.55
C LYS A 142 41.69 -6.20 24.00
N GLU A 143 41.20 -6.40 22.77
CA GLU A 143 41.17 -7.72 22.14
C GLU A 143 42.56 -8.35 22.05
N GLN A 144 43.59 -7.55 21.75
CA GLN A 144 44.99 -7.97 21.68
C GLN A 144 45.51 -8.57 23.00
N ASP A 145 45.07 -8.03 24.14
CA ASP A 145 45.49 -8.50 25.46
C ASP A 145 44.70 -9.75 25.89
N ARG A 146 43.45 -9.88 25.42
CA ARG A 146 42.58 -11.02 25.73
C ARG A 146 42.90 -12.24 24.85
N TYR A 147 43.22 -11.98 23.58
CA TYR A 147 43.51 -12.97 22.55
C TYR A 147 44.81 -12.58 21.82
N PRO A 148 45.98 -12.79 22.47
CA PRO A 148 47.26 -12.51 21.84
C PRO A 148 47.43 -13.36 20.57
N LEU A 149 48.08 -12.78 19.56
CA LEU A 149 48.39 -13.49 18.33
C LEU A 149 49.31 -14.68 18.65
N PRO A 150 49.20 -15.81 17.92
CA PRO A 150 50.04 -16.99 18.17
C PRO A 150 51.54 -16.71 18.17
N THR A 151 51.97 -15.68 17.45
CA THR A 151 53.35 -15.21 17.33
C THR A 151 53.87 -14.53 18.60
N ASP A 152 52.97 -13.92 19.38
CA ASP A 152 53.29 -13.14 20.59
C ASP A 152 53.12 -13.96 21.87
N LEU A 153 52.84 -15.26 21.74
CA LEU A 153 52.71 -16.16 22.88
C LEU A 153 54.09 -16.43 23.51
N PRO A 154 54.21 -16.36 24.85
CA PRO A 154 55.43 -16.77 25.53
C PRO A 154 55.74 -18.25 25.27
N PRO A 155 57.01 -18.67 25.32
CA PRO A 155 57.38 -20.07 25.14
C PRO A 155 56.60 -20.95 26.12
N LEU A 156 55.94 -21.97 25.59
CA LEU A 156 55.14 -22.91 26.37
C LEU A 156 55.96 -23.54 27.50
N SER A 157 55.39 -23.58 28.71
CA SER A 157 55.99 -24.33 29.83
C SER A 157 56.16 -25.81 29.48
N GLU A 158 57.12 -26.49 30.10
CA GLU A 158 57.34 -27.94 29.88
C GLU A 158 56.09 -28.76 30.17
N LYS A 159 55.34 -28.40 31.22
CA LYS A 159 54.07 -29.05 31.57
C LYS A 159 53.02 -28.87 30.47
N SER A 160 52.92 -27.66 29.90
CA SER A 160 52.00 -27.35 28.81
C SER A 160 52.40 -28.10 27.53
N LYS A 161 53.69 -28.13 27.19
CA LYS A 161 54.23 -28.91 26.08
C LYS A 161 53.92 -30.40 26.24
N TRP A 162 54.12 -30.94 27.45
CA TRP A 162 53.84 -32.35 27.74
C TRP A 162 52.34 -32.69 27.64
N ASN A 163 51.46 -31.77 28.04
CA ASN A 163 50.02 -31.93 27.86
C ASN A 163 49.60 -31.91 26.38
N LEU A 164 50.12 -30.97 25.60
CA LEU A 164 49.85 -30.88 24.16
C LEU A 164 50.37 -32.11 23.41
N LEU A 165 51.57 -32.59 23.76
CA LEU A 165 52.13 -33.82 23.20
C LEU A 165 51.17 -35.00 23.40
N ARG A 166 50.54 -35.14 24.58
CA ARG A 166 49.58 -36.24 24.86
C ARG A 166 48.25 -36.13 24.14
N LEU A 167 47.91 -34.95 23.65
CA LEU A 167 46.70 -34.68 22.86
C LEU A 167 46.97 -34.74 21.36
N SER A 168 48.25 -34.80 20.94
CA SER A 168 48.62 -34.93 19.54
C SER A 168 48.05 -36.22 18.95
N PRO A 169 47.51 -36.19 17.71
CA PRO A 169 47.07 -37.39 17.00
C PRO A 169 48.18 -38.44 16.87
N ASP A 170 49.43 -37.99 16.76
CA ASP A 170 50.61 -38.84 16.58
C ASP A 170 51.06 -39.51 17.89
N TYR A 171 50.51 -39.09 19.03
CA TYR A 171 50.87 -39.63 20.32
C TYR A 171 50.21 -40.99 20.57
N LYS A 172 50.95 -42.05 20.23
CA LYS A 172 50.55 -43.43 20.51
C LYS A 172 50.70 -43.73 22.00
N ARG A 173 49.58 -43.70 22.74
CA ARG A 173 49.55 -44.20 24.13
C ARG A 173 49.91 -45.68 24.14
N THR A 174 51.00 -46.03 24.81
CA THR A 174 51.48 -47.42 24.93
C THR A 174 50.59 -48.27 25.84
N TYR A 175 49.86 -47.63 26.77
CA TYR A 175 48.93 -48.31 27.68
C TYR A 175 47.74 -47.41 28.06
N GLN A 176 46.60 -48.04 28.35
CA GLN A 176 45.42 -47.42 28.96
C GLN A 176 45.32 -47.89 30.42
N THR A 177 45.16 -46.96 31.36
CA THR A 177 44.94 -47.30 32.78
C THR A 177 43.46 -47.14 33.11
N PHE A 178 42.83 -48.19 33.62
CA PHE A 178 41.44 -48.15 34.08
C PHE A 178 41.34 -47.54 35.49
N PRO A 179 40.15 -47.05 35.91
CA PRO A 179 39.92 -46.58 37.27
C PRO A 179 40.25 -47.63 38.35
N SER A 180 40.20 -48.91 37.99
CA SER A 180 40.62 -50.05 38.82
C SER A 180 42.14 -50.20 38.96
N GLY A 181 42.94 -49.32 38.36
CA GLY A 181 44.40 -49.36 38.35
C GLY A 181 45.01 -50.34 37.34
N LYS A 182 44.20 -51.21 36.71
CA LYS A 182 44.69 -52.18 35.69
C LYS A 182 45.17 -51.43 34.44
N ARG A 183 46.37 -51.77 33.98
CA ARG A 183 46.95 -51.25 32.72
C ARG A 183 46.73 -52.26 31.61
N VAL A 184 46.24 -51.80 30.47
CA VAL A 184 45.97 -52.61 29.28
C VAL A 184 46.83 -52.10 28.13
N SER A 185 47.43 -53.04 27.39
CA SER A 185 48.30 -52.73 26.25
C SER A 185 47.52 -52.07 25.11
N SER A 186 48.23 -51.37 24.21
CA SER A 186 47.63 -50.81 23.00
C SER A 186 46.99 -51.89 22.10
N GLN A 187 47.59 -53.08 22.01
CA GLN A 187 47.06 -54.21 21.23
C GLN A 187 45.72 -54.71 21.80
N ASP A 188 45.64 -54.88 23.12
CA ASP A 188 44.42 -55.36 23.77
C ASP A 188 43.30 -54.31 23.72
N ARG A 189 43.66 -53.02 23.76
CA ARG A 189 42.72 -51.93 23.49
C ARG A 189 42.19 -52.00 22.06
N GLN A 190 43.07 -52.13 21.06
CA GLN A 190 42.65 -52.16 19.66
C GLN A 190 41.72 -53.34 19.36
N ARG A 191 42.00 -54.53 19.92
CA ARG A 191 41.10 -55.70 19.83
C ARG A 191 39.71 -55.42 20.43
N ARG A 192 39.69 -54.71 21.56
CA ARG A 192 38.45 -54.33 22.26
C ARG A 192 37.65 -53.29 21.48
N ASP A 193 38.31 -52.26 20.99
CA ASP A 193 37.68 -51.17 20.22
C ASP A 193 37.07 -51.77 18.93
N LEU A 194 37.79 -52.67 18.23
CA LEU A 194 37.24 -53.45 17.10
C LEU A 194 36.00 -54.26 17.49
N TYR A 195 36.03 -54.96 18.64
CA TYR A 195 34.88 -55.74 19.11
C TYR A 195 33.62 -54.89 19.35
N PHE A 196 33.79 -53.63 19.78
CA PHE A 196 32.67 -52.73 20.05
C PHE A 196 32.21 -51.95 18.81
N GLU A 197 33.08 -51.68 17.82
CA GLU A 197 32.69 -51.06 16.55
C GLU A 197 31.75 -51.95 15.72
N PHE A 198 31.88 -53.28 15.79
CA PHE A 198 30.98 -54.22 15.09
C PHE A 198 29.60 -54.42 15.76
N ARG A 199 29.33 -53.75 16.89
CA ARG A 199 28.04 -53.85 17.61
C ARG A 199 27.16 -52.60 17.53
N ALA A 200 27.63 -51.53 16.88
CA ALA A 200 26.86 -50.31 16.61
C ALA A 200 26.23 -50.38 15.21
#